data_AF-A0A077FCL1-F1
#
_entry.id   AF-A0A077FCL1-F1
#
_cell.length_a   1.000
_cell.length_b   1.000
_cell.length_c   1.000
_cell.angle_alpha   90.00
_cell.angle_beta   90.00
_cell.angle_gamma   90.00
#
_symmetry.space_group_name_H-M   'P 1'
#
loop_
_entity.id
_entity.type
_entity.pdbx_description
1 polymer ?
#
loop_
_entity_poly.entity_id
_entity_poly.type
_entity_poly.pdbx_seq_one_letter_code
_entity_poly.pdbx_strand_id
1 'polypeptide(L)'
;MAPFTRKCSVVLITLVLASCSNLKEVQEFANESAKFASDTTLIDRYKSTFAREAPFLTTPAQRTVASNNDARRQKQLTDMLHLNYGVASYMQTLARLAGDESFNVSRSLDGLAQSLGKHPELGINEQQVAAYSSLAKTVAKGLTTAAQQAAVRDMVTGADSDLQVLLSAMKDVLRYAQATSANEKGMVIGRYETEIPFYQRQNMWLVASLGTEAMTAKRQEYEAVDGEYAAAQQALDRIKAGHARLREDVDHLSAKEVRLAIDAMTKEIKAVRKQLDGLKP
;
A
#
# COMPACT_ATOMS: atom_id res chain seq x y z
N MET A 1 -1.12 65.28 43.97
CA MET A 1 0.05 64.41 43.72
C MET A 1 -0.24 63.04 44.34
N ALA A 2 -0.33 62.00 43.50
CA ALA A 2 -0.41 60.58 43.91
C ALA A 2 0.99 60.05 44.32
N PRO A 3 1.15 58.86 44.96
CA PRO A 3 0.82 57.51 44.41
C PRO A 3 0.07 56.61 45.44
N PHE A 4 -0.82 55.62 45.16
CA PHE A 4 -0.96 54.50 44.21
C PHE A 4 0.28 53.60 44.13
N THR A 5 0.39 52.47 44.83
CA THR A 5 -0.25 51.19 44.45
C THR A 5 0.15 50.09 45.47
N ARG A 6 -0.81 49.28 45.91
CA ARG A 6 -0.57 48.05 46.70
C ARG A 6 -0.98 46.84 45.85
N LYS A 7 -0.07 45.88 45.82
CA LYS A 7 -0.06 44.58 45.15
C LYS A 7 -1.42 43.87 45.07
N CYS A 8 -1.84 43.54 43.84
CA CYS A 8 -2.64 42.35 43.54
C CYS A 8 -2.02 41.67 42.31
N SER A 9 -0.92 40.97 42.55
CA SER A 9 -0.51 39.86 41.70
C SER A 9 -1.49 38.71 41.94
N VAL A 10 -2.03 38.14 40.86
CA VAL A 10 -2.53 36.77 40.65
C VAL A 10 -3.62 36.85 39.59
N VAL A 11 -3.19 36.88 38.32
CA VAL A 11 -3.93 36.27 37.19
C VAL A 11 -2.84 35.68 36.29
N LEU A 12 -2.36 34.49 36.64
CA LEU A 12 -1.47 33.68 35.82
C LEU A 12 -2.13 32.30 35.58
N ILE A 13 -3.39 32.32 35.15
CA ILE A 13 -4.13 31.12 34.73
C ILE A 13 -4.93 31.51 33.49
N THR A 14 -4.36 31.20 32.32
CA THR A 14 -5.00 30.90 31.00
C THR A 14 -4.04 31.23 29.85
N LEU A 15 -2.82 30.69 29.92
CA LEU A 15 -1.97 30.50 28.73
C LEU A 15 -1.72 28.99 28.60
N VAL A 16 -2.82 28.22 28.60
CA VAL A 16 -2.80 26.92 27.92
C VAL A 16 -2.70 27.30 26.45
N LEU A 17 -1.47 27.25 25.95
CA LEU A 17 -1.16 27.28 24.53
C LEU A 17 -2.09 26.28 23.86
N ALA A 18 -3.14 26.80 23.23
CA ALA A 18 -3.80 26.12 22.13
C ALA A 18 -2.76 26.04 21.01
N SER A 19 -1.80 25.13 21.14
CA SER A 19 -1.11 24.62 19.98
C SER A 19 -2.19 23.92 19.17
N CYS A 20 -2.77 24.62 18.20
CA CYS A 20 -3.47 23.97 17.11
C CYS A 20 -2.49 22.94 16.55
N SER A 21 -2.65 21.67 16.94
CA SER A 21 -1.78 20.61 16.46
C SER A 21 -2.07 20.45 14.99
N ASN A 22 -1.19 20.96 14.15
CA ASN A 22 -1.23 20.66 12.75
C ASN A 22 -0.81 19.18 12.59
N LEU A 23 -1.78 18.28 12.41
CA LEU A 23 -1.58 16.85 12.18
C LEU A 23 -1.44 16.52 10.68
N LYS A 24 -1.13 17.52 9.84
CA LYS A 24 -0.99 17.37 8.40
C LYS A 24 -0.02 16.27 8.00
N GLU A 25 1.13 16.13 8.66
CA GLU A 25 2.08 15.06 8.33
C GLU A 25 1.51 13.67 8.65
N VAL A 26 0.74 13.53 9.74
CA VAL A 26 0.02 12.29 10.06
C VAL A 26 -1.02 12.00 8.99
N GLN A 27 -1.77 13.02 8.57
CA GLN A 27 -2.74 12.91 7.48
C GLN A 27 -2.10 12.49 6.16
N GLU A 28 -0.99 13.11 5.76
CA GLU A 28 -0.29 12.82 4.50
C GLU A 28 0.30 11.41 4.51
N PHE A 29 0.95 11.02 5.61
CA PHE A 29 1.44 9.67 5.83
C PHE A 29 0.34 8.62 5.70
N ALA A 30 -0.76 8.81 6.42
CA ALA A 30 -1.88 7.89 6.41
C ALA A 30 -2.56 7.84 5.03
N ASN A 31 -2.66 8.97 4.32
CA ASN A 31 -3.17 8.99 2.94
C ASN A 31 -2.29 8.21 1.96
N GLU A 32 -0.98 8.43 1.96
CA GLU A 32 -0.09 7.70 1.04
C GLU A 32 0.00 6.21 1.42
N SER A 33 -0.05 5.88 2.71
CA SER A 33 -0.15 4.49 3.19
C SER A 33 -1.43 3.82 2.74
N ALA A 34 -2.58 4.51 2.80
CA ALA A 34 -3.86 4.00 2.32
C ALA A 34 -3.82 3.73 0.81
N LYS A 35 -3.27 4.67 0.02
CA LYS A 35 -3.12 4.49 -1.43
C LYS A 35 -2.24 3.31 -1.78
N PHE A 36 -1.10 3.18 -1.09
CA PHE A 36 -0.21 2.04 -1.27
C PHE A 36 -0.92 0.73 -0.94
N ALA A 37 -1.59 0.64 0.22
CA ALA A 37 -2.31 -0.56 0.64
C ALA A 37 -3.47 -0.91 -0.30
N SER A 38 -4.06 0.09 -0.97
CA SER A 38 -5.12 -0.11 -1.96
C SER A 38 -4.63 -0.53 -3.34
N ASP A 39 -3.32 -0.45 -3.61
CA ASP A 39 -2.77 -0.83 -4.90
C ASP A 39 -2.74 -2.36 -5.02
N THR A 40 -3.42 -2.87 -6.04
CA THR A 40 -3.58 -4.31 -6.30
C THR A 40 -2.69 -4.80 -7.44
N THR A 41 -1.81 -3.99 -8.02
CA THR A 41 -1.06 -4.34 -9.25
C THR A 41 -0.25 -5.63 -9.12
N LEU A 42 0.44 -5.84 -7.99
CA LEU A 42 1.20 -7.09 -7.76
C LEU A 42 0.27 -8.29 -7.48
N ILE A 43 -0.90 -8.05 -6.87
CA ILE A 43 -1.93 -9.08 -6.66
C ILE A 43 -2.57 -9.47 -8.00
N ASP A 44 -2.85 -8.53 -8.87
CA ASP A 44 -3.35 -8.75 -10.23
C ASP A 44 -2.33 -9.51 -11.09
N ARG A 45 -1.05 -9.18 -10.96
CA ARG A 45 0.02 -9.95 -11.59
C ARG A 45 0.04 -11.38 -11.06
N TYR A 46 -0.07 -11.57 -9.75
CA TYR A 46 -0.17 -12.90 -9.14
C TYR A 46 -1.39 -13.69 -9.65
N LYS A 47 -2.57 -13.06 -9.72
CA LYS A 47 -3.81 -13.61 -10.27
C LYS A 47 -3.66 -14.09 -11.71
N SER A 48 -2.93 -13.33 -12.53
CA SER A 48 -2.75 -13.60 -13.97
C SER A 48 -1.58 -14.53 -14.31
N THR A 49 -0.92 -15.13 -13.31
CA THR A 49 0.25 -16.01 -13.52
C THR A 49 -0.03 -17.14 -14.51
N PHE A 50 -1.15 -17.85 -14.40
CA PHE A 50 -1.44 -18.97 -15.30
C PHE A 50 -1.52 -18.54 -16.77
N ALA A 51 -2.10 -17.36 -17.06
CA ALA A 51 -2.20 -16.84 -18.41
C ALA A 51 -0.81 -16.53 -19.01
N ARG A 52 0.13 -16.07 -18.18
CA ARG A 52 1.53 -15.83 -18.60
C ARG A 52 2.33 -17.12 -18.75
N GLU A 53 2.04 -18.12 -17.93
CA GLU A 53 2.68 -19.44 -18.03
C GLU A 53 2.19 -20.23 -19.24
N ALA A 54 0.91 -20.11 -19.59
CA ALA A 54 0.22 -20.96 -20.55
C ALA A 54 0.95 -21.17 -21.90
N PRO A 55 1.56 -20.14 -22.55
CA PRO A 55 2.29 -20.33 -23.81
C PRO A 55 3.49 -21.27 -23.72
N PHE A 56 4.03 -21.46 -22.51
CA PHE A 56 5.27 -22.23 -22.27
C PHE A 56 5.00 -23.65 -21.76
N LEU A 57 3.75 -23.98 -21.42
CA LEU A 57 3.33 -25.30 -20.96
C LEU A 57 3.07 -26.21 -22.15
N THR A 58 4.02 -27.10 -22.50
CA THR A 58 3.91 -27.92 -23.72
C THR A 58 3.40 -29.33 -23.51
N THR A 59 3.36 -29.82 -22.28
CA THR A 59 2.80 -31.15 -21.98
C THR A 59 1.43 -31.05 -21.30
N PRO A 60 0.54 -32.04 -21.46
CA PRO A 60 -0.70 -32.11 -20.71
C PRO A 60 -0.47 -32.11 -19.19
N ALA A 61 0.54 -32.82 -18.70
CA ALA A 61 0.87 -32.88 -17.28
C ALA A 61 1.23 -31.50 -16.70
N GLN A 62 2.06 -30.71 -17.40
CA GLN A 62 2.38 -29.33 -17.02
C GLN A 62 1.13 -28.46 -16.94
N ARG A 63 0.24 -28.55 -17.94
CA ARG A 63 -1.03 -27.81 -17.95
C ARG A 63 -1.94 -28.18 -16.79
N THR A 64 -2.06 -29.47 -16.46
CA THR A 64 -2.83 -29.92 -15.30
C THR A 64 -2.27 -29.37 -13.99
N VAL A 65 -0.96 -29.43 -13.78
CA VAL A 65 -0.33 -28.90 -12.56
C VAL A 65 -0.52 -27.38 -12.46
N ALA A 66 -0.28 -26.65 -13.55
CA ALA A 66 -0.44 -25.19 -13.58
C ALA A 66 -1.90 -24.77 -13.35
N SER A 67 -2.87 -25.49 -13.92
CA SER A 67 -4.30 -25.24 -13.70
C SER A 67 -4.73 -25.51 -12.26
N ASN A 68 -4.25 -26.59 -11.63
CA ASN A 68 -4.51 -26.86 -10.21
C ASN A 68 -3.92 -25.78 -9.30
N ASN A 69 -2.71 -25.31 -9.62
CA ASN A 69 -2.10 -24.19 -8.93
C ASN A 69 -2.91 -22.91 -9.11
N ASP A 70 -3.40 -22.65 -10.32
CA ASP A 70 -4.25 -21.49 -10.57
C ASP A 70 -5.55 -21.51 -9.77
N ALA A 71 -6.24 -22.65 -9.72
CA ALA A 71 -7.43 -22.81 -8.90
C ALA A 71 -7.18 -22.52 -7.42
N ARG A 72 -5.99 -22.85 -6.90
CA ARG A 72 -5.57 -22.46 -5.56
C ARG A 72 -5.33 -20.95 -5.44
N ARG A 73 -4.63 -20.33 -6.41
CA ARG A 73 -4.39 -18.87 -6.43
C ARG A 73 -5.70 -18.10 -6.41
N GLN A 74 -6.67 -18.48 -7.25
CA GLN A 74 -7.98 -17.81 -7.32
C GLN A 74 -8.73 -17.89 -5.99
N LYS A 75 -8.65 -19.02 -5.27
CA LYS A 75 -9.27 -19.15 -3.93
C LYS A 75 -8.65 -18.25 -2.88
N GLN A 76 -7.34 -17.98 -2.99
CA GLN A 76 -6.60 -17.14 -2.03
C GLN A 76 -6.75 -15.64 -2.32
N LEU A 77 -7.23 -15.28 -3.51
CA LEU A 77 -7.27 -13.90 -3.98
C LEU A 77 -8.13 -13.01 -3.09
N THR A 78 -9.32 -13.48 -2.70
CA THR A 78 -10.24 -12.74 -1.84
C THR A 78 -9.60 -12.40 -0.50
N ASP A 79 -8.89 -13.35 0.13
CA ASP A 79 -8.21 -13.13 1.41
C ASP A 79 -7.09 -12.08 1.29
N MET A 80 -6.29 -12.15 0.22
CA MET A 80 -5.23 -11.17 -0.06
C MET A 80 -5.81 -9.76 -0.24
N LEU A 81 -6.92 -9.65 -0.97
CA LEU A 81 -7.60 -8.37 -1.19
C LEU A 81 -8.25 -7.83 0.09
N HIS A 82 -8.76 -8.69 0.98
CA HIS A 82 -9.27 -8.27 2.27
C HIS A 82 -8.19 -7.68 3.19
N LEU A 83 -6.96 -8.20 3.15
CA LEU A 83 -5.83 -7.60 3.87
C LEU A 83 -5.55 -6.17 3.38
N ASN A 84 -5.43 -6.00 2.06
CA ASN A 84 -5.26 -4.69 1.42
C ASN A 84 -6.38 -3.72 1.82
N TYR A 85 -7.63 -4.18 1.75
CA TYR A 85 -8.80 -3.39 2.13
C TYR A 85 -8.78 -2.98 3.60
N GLY A 86 -8.46 -3.89 4.52
CA GLY A 86 -8.42 -3.63 5.95
C GLY A 86 -7.39 -2.54 6.29
N VAL A 87 -6.17 -2.67 5.77
CA VAL A 87 -5.10 -1.67 6.00
C VAL A 87 -5.43 -0.34 5.33
N ALA A 88 -5.93 -0.36 4.08
CA ALA A 88 -6.30 0.87 3.39
C ALA A 88 -7.44 1.61 4.11
N SER A 89 -8.45 0.89 4.58
CA SER A 89 -9.59 1.44 5.33
C SER A 89 -9.15 2.04 6.67
N TYR A 90 -8.26 1.35 7.38
CA TYR A 90 -7.65 1.87 8.61
C TYR A 90 -6.91 3.19 8.34
N MET A 91 -5.96 3.17 7.41
CA MET A 91 -5.11 4.33 7.12
C MET A 91 -5.93 5.51 6.60
N GLN A 92 -6.98 5.26 5.83
CA GLN A 92 -7.88 6.30 5.36
C GLN A 92 -8.67 6.95 6.52
N THR A 93 -9.14 6.15 7.48
CA THR A 93 -9.82 6.70 8.66
C THR A 93 -8.86 7.51 9.52
N LEU A 94 -7.62 7.04 9.71
CA LEU A 94 -6.58 7.81 10.39
C LEU A 94 -6.30 9.15 9.67
N ALA A 95 -6.20 9.12 8.34
CA ALA A 95 -5.98 10.33 7.54
C ALA A 95 -7.12 11.35 7.66
N ARG A 96 -8.37 10.86 7.79
CA ARG A 96 -9.55 11.72 8.02
C ARG A 96 -9.53 12.33 9.41
N LEU A 97 -9.26 11.51 10.43
CA LEU A 97 -9.14 12.00 11.80
C LEU A 97 -8.00 13.01 11.93
N ALA A 98 -6.89 12.85 11.23
CA ALA A 98 -5.76 13.78 11.29
C ALA A 98 -5.95 15.09 10.47
N GLY A 99 -7.05 15.26 9.73
CA GLY A 99 -7.24 16.38 8.79
C GLY A 99 -8.28 17.43 9.23
N ASP A 100 -8.03 18.70 8.88
CA ASP A 100 -8.91 19.85 9.11
C ASP A 100 -9.62 20.29 7.80
N GLU A 101 -10.45 19.42 7.22
CA GLU A 101 -11.30 19.69 6.03
C GLU A 101 -10.60 20.06 4.68
N SER A 102 -9.30 20.40 4.62
CA SER A 102 -8.74 21.21 3.51
C SER A 102 -7.88 20.50 2.44
N PHE A 103 -7.62 19.20 2.54
CA PHE A 103 -7.04 18.46 1.41
C PHE A 103 -8.15 17.76 0.63
N ASN A 104 -8.09 17.76 -0.71
CA ASN A 104 -9.12 17.16 -1.57
C ASN A 104 -9.13 15.63 -1.41
N VAL A 105 -9.76 15.17 -0.31
CA VAL A 105 -9.86 13.77 0.13
C VAL A 105 -10.55 12.93 -0.94
N SER A 106 -11.41 13.53 -1.77
CA SER A 106 -12.09 12.86 -2.88
C SER A 106 -11.12 12.10 -3.79
N ARG A 107 -9.93 12.65 -4.08
CA ARG A 107 -8.96 11.94 -4.96
C ARG A 107 -8.33 10.69 -4.33
N SER A 108 -8.17 10.65 -3.00
CA SER A 108 -7.67 9.46 -2.30
C SER A 108 -8.75 8.36 -2.25
N LEU A 109 -10.02 8.78 -2.30
CA LEU A 109 -11.20 7.92 -2.24
C LEU A 109 -11.53 7.30 -3.58
N ASP A 110 -11.40 8.09 -4.65
CA ASP A 110 -11.54 7.61 -6.02
C ASP A 110 -10.54 6.49 -6.28
N GLY A 111 -9.31 6.59 -5.77
CA GLY A 111 -8.28 5.55 -5.90
C GLY A 111 -8.63 4.23 -5.21
N LEU A 112 -9.14 4.28 -3.96
CA LEU A 112 -9.57 3.09 -3.23
C LEU A 112 -10.83 2.48 -3.86
N ALA A 113 -11.85 3.28 -4.16
CA ALA A 113 -13.08 2.81 -4.78
C ALA A 113 -12.83 2.22 -6.17
N GLN A 114 -12.02 2.88 -6.99
CA GLN A 114 -11.65 2.40 -8.33
C GLN A 114 -10.80 1.13 -8.27
N SER A 115 -9.86 1.00 -7.33
CA SER A 115 -9.05 -0.21 -7.19
C SER A 115 -9.89 -1.37 -6.70
N LEU A 116 -10.78 -1.15 -5.72
CA LEU A 116 -11.68 -2.19 -5.21
C LEU A 116 -12.79 -2.56 -6.21
N GLY A 117 -13.29 -1.61 -6.99
CA GLY A 117 -14.30 -1.86 -8.04
C GLY A 117 -13.84 -2.81 -9.14
N LYS A 118 -12.53 -3.00 -9.30
CA LYS A 118 -11.94 -4.00 -10.20
C LYS A 118 -12.02 -5.44 -9.66
N HIS A 119 -12.43 -5.61 -8.41
CA HIS A 119 -12.45 -6.88 -7.70
C HIS A 119 -13.84 -7.21 -7.15
N PRO A 120 -14.80 -7.61 -8.02
CA PRO A 120 -16.14 -8.04 -7.57
C PRO A 120 -16.09 -9.21 -6.56
N GLU A 121 -15.01 -10.00 -6.56
CA GLU A 121 -14.72 -11.06 -5.59
C GLU A 121 -14.71 -10.59 -4.12
N LEU A 122 -14.55 -9.29 -3.85
CA LEU A 122 -14.66 -8.74 -2.50
C LEU A 122 -16.11 -8.61 -2.02
N GLY A 123 -17.09 -8.68 -2.92
CA GLY A 123 -18.49 -8.34 -2.60
C GLY A 123 -18.69 -6.88 -2.19
N ILE A 124 -17.67 -6.04 -2.38
CA ILE A 124 -17.67 -4.61 -2.05
C ILE A 124 -17.78 -3.83 -3.36
N ASN A 125 -18.85 -3.04 -3.51
CA ASN A 125 -19.04 -2.17 -4.67
C ASN A 125 -18.67 -0.71 -4.35
N GLU A 126 -18.53 0.11 -5.40
CA GLU A 126 -18.17 1.52 -5.28
C GLU A 126 -19.13 2.31 -4.39
N GLN A 127 -20.43 1.98 -4.41
CA GLN A 127 -21.44 2.64 -3.57
C GLN A 127 -21.19 2.39 -2.08
N GLN A 128 -20.80 1.17 -1.69
CA GLN A 128 -20.46 0.83 -0.30
C GLN A 128 -19.18 1.56 0.16
N VAL A 129 -18.16 1.63 -0.70
CA VAL A 129 -16.91 2.39 -0.41
C VAL A 129 -17.21 3.89 -0.25
N ALA A 130 -18.04 4.45 -1.13
CA ALA A 130 -18.47 5.85 -1.06
C ALA A 130 -19.33 6.13 0.19
N ALA A 131 -20.20 5.20 0.59
CA ALA A 131 -21.02 5.32 1.80
C ALA A 131 -20.17 5.30 3.08
N TYR A 132 -19.27 4.32 3.24
CA TYR A 132 -18.29 4.28 4.33
C TYR A 132 -17.52 5.60 4.44
N SER A 133 -17.11 6.09 3.28
CA SER A 133 -16.32 7.30 3.16
C SER A 133 -17.05 8.57 3.56
N SER A 134 -18.32 8.66 3.16
CA SER A 134 -19.21 9.77 3.54
C SER A 134 -19.51 9.76 5.03
N LEU A 135 -19.71 8.57 5.62
CA LEU A 135 -19.88 8.42 7.07
C LEU A 135 -18.64 8.90 7.84
N ALA A 136 -17.46 8.42 7.47
CA ALA A 136 -16.22 8.82 8.12
C ALA A 136 -15.94 10.33 7.98
N LYS A 137 -16.28 10.94 6.85
CA LYS A 137 -16.22 12.40 6.67
C LYS A 137 -17.18 13.13 7.61
N THR A 138 -18.41 12.67 7.72
CA THR A 138 -19.43 13.26 8.60
C THR A 138 -18.99 13.21 10.07
N VAL A 139 -18.43 12.08 10.52
CA VAL A 139 -17.88 11.92 11.87
C VAL A 139 -16.75 12.93 12.11
N ALA A 140 -15.80 13.03 11.18
CA ALA A 140 -14.66 13.94 11.31
C ALA A 140 -15.07 15.43 11.35
N LYS A 141 -16.10 15.81 10.57
CA LYS A 141 -16.58 17.21 10.44
C LYS A 141 -17.04 17.84 11.76
N GLY A 142 -17.50 17.02 12.70
CA GLY A 142 -18.03 17.50 13.99
C GLY A 142 -17.00 17.59 15.11
N LEU A 143 -15.74 17.22 14.87
CA LEU A 143 -14.74 17.11 15.95
C LEU A 143 -14.06 18.46 16.21
N THR A 144 -13.92 18.81 17.49
CA THR A 144 -12.99 19.86 17.92
C THR A 144 -11.56 19.36 17.79
N THR A 145 -10.56 20.27 17.73
CA THR A 145 -9.14 19.87 17.69
C THR A 145 -8.72 18.97 18.85
N ALA A 146 -9.28 19.17 20.05
CA ALA A 146 -9.01 18.30 21.20
C ALA A 146 -9.61 16.90 21.01
N ALA A 147 -10.85 16.81 20.54
CA ALA A 147 -11.50 15.53 20.25
C ALA A 147 -10.80 14.81 19.08
N GLN A 148 -10.28 15.57 18.11
CA GLN A 148 -9.49 15.07 16.99
C GLN A 148 -8.19 14.41 17.45
N GLN A 149 -7.40 15.09 18.29
CA GLN A 149 -6.18 14.53 18.87
C GLN A 149 -6.46 13.26 19.69
N ALA A 150 -7.51 13.28 20.50
CA ALA A 150 -7.94 12.11 21.28
C ALA A 150 -8.31 10.94 20.35
N ALA A 151 -9.10 11.18 19.30
CA ALA A 151 -9.48 10.14 18.35
C ALA A 151 -8.27 9.57 17.57
N VAL A 152 -7.33 10.42 17.14
CA VAL A 152 -6.08 9.97 16.52
C VAL A 152 -5.26 9.14 17.51
N ARG A 153 -5.13 9.59 18.76
CA ARG A 153 -4.43 8.86 19.81
C ARG A 153 -5.05 7.49 20.05
N ASP A 154 -6.36 7.43 20.23
CA ASP A 154 -7.08 6.18 20.51
C ASP A 154 -6.93 5.20 19.34
N MET A 155 -7.02 5.69 18.11
CA MET A 155 -6.88 4.86 16.92
C MET A 155 -5.45 4.34 16.72
N VAL A 156 -4.44 5.19 16.95
CA VAL A 156 -3.03 4.80 16.82
C VAL A 156 -2.62 3.85 17.93
N THR A 157 -3.03 4.10 19.18
CA THR A 157 -2.63 3.26 20.32
C THR A 157 -3.45 1.97 20.41
N GLY A 158 -4.77 2.05 20.22
CA GLY A 158 -5.69 0.92 20.41
C GLY A 158 -5.64 -0.13 19.31
N ALA A 159 -5.23 0.23 18.10
CA ALA A 159 -5.21 -0.68 16.95
C ALA A 159 -3.80 -1.00 16.43
N ASP A 160 -2.73 -0.51 17.09
CA ASP A 160 -1.36 -0.74 16.64
C ASP A 160 -1.06 -2.24 16.51
N SER A 161 -1.29 -3.04 17.54
CA SER A 161 -0.99 -4.49 17.49
C SER A 161 -1.63 -5.17 16.28
N ASP A 162 -2.90 -4.87 16.01
CA ASP A 162 -3.67 -5.51 14.96
C ASP A 162 -3.21 -5.03 13.58
N LEU A 163 -2.96 -3.73 13.42
CA LEU A 163 -2.39 -3.19 12.19
C LEU A 163 -1.01 -3.79 11.89
N GLN A 164 -0.16 -3.91 12.90
CA GLN A 164 1.19 -4.47 12.75
C GLN A 164 1.13 -5.94 12.28
N VAL A 165 0.15 -6.70 12.76
CA VAL A 165 -0.15 -8.06 12.28
C VAL A 165 -0.61 -8.04 10.83
N LEU A 166 -1.56 -7.18 10.46
CA LEU A 166 -2.06 -7.07 9.09
C LEU A 166 -0.96 -6.67 8.09
N LEU A 167 -0.13 -5.68 8.43
CA LEU A 167 1.00 -5.25 7.59
C LEU A 167 2.03 -6.37 7.42
N SER A 168 2.26 -7.17 8.47
CA SER A 168 3.15 -8.33 8.38
C SER A 168 2.55 -9.42 7.47
N ALA A 169 1.24 -9.69 7.59
CA ALA A 169 0.54 -10.62 6.72
C ALA A 169 0.55 -10.16 5.24
N MET A 170 0.35 -8.87 4.96
CA MET A 170 0.50 -8.30 3.61
C MET A 170 1.92 -8.53 3.05
N LYS A 171 2.95 -8.39 3.89
CA LYS A 171 4.34 -8.62 3.48
C LYS A 171 4.59 -10.09 3.15
N ASP A 172 4.06 -11.01 3.95
CA ASP A 172 4.16 -12.45 3.70
C ASP A 172 3.45 -12.85 2.40
N VAL A 173 2.28 -12.25 2.14
CA VAL A 173 1.56 -12.37 0.88
C VAL A 173 2.42 -11.91 -0.30
N LEU A 174 3.08 -10.74 -0.22
CA LEU A 174 3.97 -10.27 -1.28
C LEU A 174 5.18 -11.19 -1.47
N ARG A 175 5.77 -11.72 -0.40
CA ARG A 175 6.86 -12.71 -0.51
C ARG A 175 6.43 -13.98 -1.22
N TYR A 176 5.23 -14.48 -0.92
CA TYR A 176 4.69 -15.66 -1.57
C TYR A 176 4.37 -15.41 -3.06
N ALA A 177 3.82 -14.23 -3.38
CA ALA A 177 3.61 -13.81 -4.77
C ALA A 177 4.93 -13.63 -5.53
N GLN A 178 5.96 -13.08 -4.89
CA GLN A 178 7.31 -12.96 -5.45
C GLN A 178 7.93 -14.35 -5.73
N ALA A 179 7.81 -15.30 -4.80
CA ALA A 179 8.28 -16.67 -5.01
C ALA A 179 7.55 -17.34 -6.19
N THR A 180 6.26 -17.07 -6.35
CA THR A 180 5.48 -17.53 -7.51
C THR A 180 6.01 -16.91 -8.80
N SER A 181 6.30 -15.61 -8.81
CA SER A 181 6.91 -14.91 -9.95
C SER A 181 8.31 -15.47 -10.30
N ALA A 182 9.11 -15.82 -9.30
CA ALA A 182 10.43 -16.43 -9.50
C ALA A 182 10.33 -17.83 -10.14
N ASN A 183 9.33 -18.63 -9.73
CA ASN A 183 9.05 -19.93 -10.35
C ASN A 183 8.60 -19.77 -11.81
N GLU A 184 7.71 -18.81 -12.08
CA GLU A 184 7.29 -18.45 -13.44
C GLU A 184 8.50 -18.07 -14.30
N LYS A 185 9.36 -17.16 -13.79
CA LYS A 185 10.60 -16.72 -14.46
C LYS A 185 11.49 -17.91 -14.80
N GLY A 186 11.74 -18.81 -13.84
CA GLY A 186 12.57 -20.00 -14.06
C GLY A 186 12.03 -20.89 -15.18
N MET A 187 10.71 -21.08 -15.21
CA MET A 187 10.04 -21.88 -16.25
C MET A 187 10.10 -21.19 -17.63
N VAL A 188 9.76 -19.90 -17.71
CA VAL A 188 9.72 -19.14 -18.97
C VAL A 188 11.13 -18.97 -19.55
N ILE A 189 12.08 -18.50 -18.75
CA ILE A 189 13.45 -18.28 -19.22
C ILE A 189 14.15 -19.60 -19.53
N GLY A 190 13.99 -20.62 -18.67
CA GLY A 190 14.55 -21.95 -18.92
C GLY A 190 14.05 -22.57 -20.23
N ARG A 191 12.81 -22.25 -20.64
CA ARG A 191 12.29 -22.67 -21.94
C ARG A 191 13.07 -22.05 -23.09
N TYR A 192 13.29 -20.74 -23.08
CA TYR A 192 14.09 -20.08 -24.11
C TYR A 192 15.52 -20.59 -24.13
N GLU A 193 16.15 -20.76 -22.97
CA GLU A 193 17.52 -21.28 -22.84
C GLU A 193 17.69 -22.68 -23.43
N THR A 194 16.63 -23.50 -23.39
CA THR A 194 16.66 -24.87 -23.96
C THR A 194 16.37 -24.87 -25.46
N GLU A 195 15.40 -24.08 -25.91
CA GLU A 195 14.89 -24.12 -27.29
C GLU A 195 15.75 -23.33 -28.28
N ILE A 196 16.29 -22.17 -27.88
CA ILE A 196 17.10 -21.33 -28.78
C ILE A 196 18.30 -22.12 -29.36
N PRO A 197 19.13 -22.83 -28.55
CA PRO A 197 20.23 -23.64 -29.09
C PRO A 197 19.77 -24.80 -29.97
N PHE A 198 18.58 -25.34 -29.73
CA PHE A 198 17.99 -26.37 -30.58
C PHE A 198 17.67 -25.82 -31.98
N TYR A 199 16.98 -24.69 -32.07
CA TYR A 199 16.66 -24.06 -33.35
C TYR A 199 17.90 -23.53 -34.09
N GLN A 200 18.92 -23.05 -33.37
CA GLN A 200 20.21 -22.68 -33.97
C GLN A 200 20.88 -23.88 -34.66
N ARG A 201 20.90 -25.06 -34.02
CA ARG A 201 21.45 -26.29 -34.61
C ARG A 201 20.66 -26.78 -35.82
N GLN A 202 19.38 -26.42 -35.93
CA GLN A 202 18.54 -26.73 -37.11
C GLN A 202 18.65 -25.69 -38.23
N ASN A 203 19.58 -24.72 -38.15
CA ASN A 203 19.72 -23.60 -39.08
C ASN A 203 18.45 -22.72 -39.18
N MET A 204 17.57 -22.75 -38.18
CA MET A 204 16.37 -21.92 -38.09
C MET A 204 16.71 -20.56 -37.47
N TRP A 205 17.61 -19.81 -38.12
CA TRP A 205 18.22 -18.59 -37.57
C TRP A 205 17.20 -17.51 -37.19
N LEU A 206 16.16 -17.30 -38.00
CA LEU A 206 15.14 -16.27 -37.73
C LEU A 206 14.39 -16.57 -36.42
N VAL A 207 14.02 -17.83 -36.20
CA VAL A 207 13.32 -18.28 -34.99
C VAL A 207 14.24 -18.13 -33.77
N ALA A 208 15.51 -18.50 -33.89
CA ALA A 208 16.49 -18.34 -32.83
C ALA A 208 16.74 -16.86 -32.46
N SER A 209 16.82 -15.97 -33.45
CA SER A 209 16.99 -14.53 -33.22
C SER A 209 15.77 -13.91 -32.53
N LEU A 210 14.56 -14.20 -33.02
CA LEU A 210 13.31 -13.74 -32.39
C LEU A 210 13.16 -14.31 -30.97
N GLY A 211 13.53 -15.57 -30.76
CA GLY A 211 13.56 -16.17 -29.43
C GLY A 211 14.52 -15.48 -28.48
N THR A 212 15.70 -15.07 -28.96
CA THR A 212 16.71 -14.34 -28.18
C THR A 212 16.21 -12.96 -27.76
N GLU A 213 15.57 -12.23 -28.69
CA GLU A 213 14.96 -10.93 -28.41
C GLU A 213 13.83 -11.07 -27.37
N ALA A 214 12.92 -12.03 -27.58
CA ALA A 214 11.82 -12.30 -26.66
C ALA A 214 12.32 -12.71 -25.25
N MET A 215 13.36 -13.56 -25.18
CA MET A 215 13.99 -13.93 -23.90
C MET A 215 14.58 -12.72 -23.20
N THR A 216 15.26 -11.82 -23.94
CA THR A 216 15.87 -10.61 -23.38
C THR A 216 14.80 -9.68 -22.81
N ALA A 217 13.71 -9.45 -23.55
CA ALA A 217 12.57 -8.69 -23.08
C ALA A 217 11.94 -9.31 -21.83
N LYS A 218 11.78 -10.64 -21.79
CA LYS A 218 11.26 -11.33 -20.60
C LYS A 218 12.19 -11.22 -19.39
N ARG A 219 13.51 -11.28 -19.57
CA ARG A 219 14.46 -11.07 -18.46
C ARG A 219 14.30 -9.68 -17.85
N GLN A 220 14.21 -8.65 -18.69
CA GLN A 220 14.01 -7.27 -18.25
C GLN A 220 12.67 -7.10 -17.54
N GLU A 221 11.59 -7.68 -18.06
CA GLU A 221 10.27 -7.68 -17.40
C GLU A 221 10.37 -8.29 -15.99
N TYR A 222 10.97 -9.48 -15.85
CA TYR A 222 11.07 -10.12 -14.54
C TYR A 222 12.01 -9.39 -13.58
N GLU A 223 13.10 -8.78 -14.06
CA GLU A 223 13.99 -7.98 -13.23
C GLU A 223 13.30 -6.73 -12.68
N ALA A 224 12.51 -6.04 -13.51
CA ALA A 224 11.68 -4.91 -13.07
C ALA A 224 10.69 -5.34 -11.98
N VAL A 225 9.97 -6.44 -12.22
CA VAL A 225 8.99 -6.99 -11.27
C VAL A 225 9.64 -7.45 -9.96
N ASP A 226 10.82 -8.06 -10.02
CA ASP A 226 11.58 -8.46 -8.83
C ASP A 226 11.93 -7.22 -7.97
N GLY A 227 12.35 -6.13 -8.62
CA GLY A 227 12.61 -4.85 -7.97
C GLY A 227 11.35 -4.23 -7.33
N GLU A 228 10.20 -4.37 -7.96
CA GLU A 228 8.92 -3.85 -7.46
C GLU A 228 8.41 -4.63 -6.25
N TYR A 229 8.53 -5.96 -6.23
CA TYR A 229 8.24 -6.75 -5.04
C TYR A 229 9.13 -6.35 -3.86
N ALA A 230 10.42 -6.11 -4.11
CA ALA A 230 11.34 -5.65 -3.08
C ALA A 230 10.96 -4.25 -2.55
N ALA A 231 10.66 -3.32 -3.47
CA ALA A 231 10.24 -1.96 -3.11
C ALA A 231 8.92 -1.95 -2.33
N ALA A 232 7.93 -2.77 -2.74
CA ALA A 232 6.65 -2.88 -2.04
C ALA A 232 6.81 -3.47 -0.63
N GLN A 233 7.67 -4.48 -0.45
CA GLN A 233 7.99 -5.03 0.87
C GLN A 233 8.68 -3.99 1.76
N GLN A 234 9.59 -3.18 1.21
CA GLN A 234 10.22 -2.08 1.93
C GLN A 234 9.21 -1.00 2.32
N ALA A 235 8.28 -0.65 1.43
CA ALA A 235 7.21 0.30 1.74
C ALA A 235 6.32 -0.19 2.89
N LEU A 236 5.98 -1.49 2.95
CA LEU A 236 5.27 -2.06 4.10
C LEU A 236 6.07 -1.92 5.40
N ASP A 237 7.39 -2.16 5.37
CA ASP A 237 8.24 -1.95 6.55
C ASP A 237 8.27 -0.46 6.97
N ARG A 238 8.24 0.47 6.01
CA ARG A 238 8.16 1.90 6.31
C ARG A 238 6.82 2.32 6.88
N ILE A 239 5.71 1.79 6.36
CA ILE A 239 4.38 2.03 6.92
C ILE A 239 4.31 1.50 8.35
N LYS A 240 4.84 0.29 8.57
CA LYS A 240 4.94 -0.36 9.87
C LYS A 240 5.71 0.49 10.88
N ALA A 241 6.90 0.95 10.49
CA ALA A 241 7.75 1.81 11.31
C ALA A 241 7.14 3.20 11.54
N GLY A 242 6.53 3.80 10.52
CA GLY A 242 5.88 5.10 10.62
C GLY A 242 4.72 5.08 11.58
N HIS A 243 3.88 4.04 11.53
CA HIS A 243 2.78 3.87 12.46
C HIS A 243 3.25 3.61 13.90
N ALA A 244 4.25 2.74 14.09
CA ALA A 244 4.87 2.53 15.40
C ALA A 244 5.44 3.85 15.97
N ARG A 245 6.04 4.68 15.12
CA ARG A 245 6.54 6.00 15.52
C ARG A 245 5.41 6.95 15.94
N LEU A 246 4.29 6.95 15.22
CA LEU A 246 3.09 7.71 15.63
C LEU A 246 2.60 7.26 17.01
N ARG A 247 2.67 5.96 17.31
CA ARG A 247 2.29 5.43 18.63
C ARG A 247 3.24 5.88 19.72
N GLU A 248 4.55 5.77 19.49
CA GLU A 248 5.58 6.18 20.45
C GLU A 248 5.48 7.67 20.78
N ASP A 249 5.24 8.52 19.78
CA ASP A 249 5.17 9.97 19.92
C ASP A 249 3.73 10.51 19.95
N VAL A 250 2.75 9.69 20.34
CA VAL A 250 1.32 10.04 20.21
C VAL A 250 0.93 11.30 20.99
N ASP A 251 1.65 11.60 22.06
CA ASP A 251 1.52 12.80 22.91
C ASP A 251 2.20 14.04 22.30
N HIS A 252 3.04 13.84 21.29
CA HIS A 252 3.98 14.81 20.74
C HIS A 252 3.96 14.84 19.21
N LEU A 253 2.85 14.43 18.56
CA LEU A 253 2.74 14.34 17.10
C LEU A 253 3.00 15.66 16.36
N SER A 254 2.79 16.81 17.02
CA SER A 254 3.09 18.13 16.45
C SER A 254 4.55 18.56 16.62
N ALA A 255 5.36 17.80 17.36
CA ALA A 255 6.78 18.10 17.54
C ALA A 255 7.51 18.03 16.20
N LYS A 256 8.40 19.01 15.97
CA LYS A 256 9.10 19.19 14.69
C LYS A 256 9.85 17.93 14.25
N GLU A 257 10.52 17.26 15.18
CA GLU A 257 11.28 16.04 14.92
C GLU A 257 10.38 14.91 14.41
N VAL A 258 9.25 14.69 15.09
CA VAL A 258 8.25 13.67 14.72
C VAL A 258 7.68 13.95 13.33
N ARG A 259 7.31 15.21 13.07
CA ARG A 259 6.81 15.65 11.75
C ARG A 259 7.82 15.40 10.63
N LEU A 260 9.09 15.72 10.85
CA LEU A 260 10.16 15.48 9.86
C LEU A 260 10.39 14.00 9.60
N ALA A 261 10.36 13.16 10.63
CA ALA A 261 10.49 11.72 10.48
C ALA A 261 9.33 11.12 9.67
N ILE A 262 8.10 11.52 9.98
CA ILE A 262 6.88 11.07 9.28
C ILE A 262 6.85 11.56 7.83
N ASP A 263 7.24 12.81 7.55
CA ASP A 263 7.34 13.34 6.18
C ASP A 263 8.37 12.56 5.34
N ALA A 264 9.53 12.23 5.91
CA ALA A 264 10.55 11.43 5.22
C ALA A 264 10.00 10.05 4.82
N MET A 265 9.33 9.34 5.74
CA MET A 265 8.69 8.06 5.45
C MET A 265 7.59 8.18 4.40
N THR A 266 6.79 9.24 4.46
CA THR A 266 5.73 9.53 3.48
C THR A 266 6.29 9.69 2.06
N LYS A 267 7.41 10.40 1.92
CA LYS A 267 8.10 10.59 0.62
C LYS A 267 8.61 9.27 0.06
N GLU A 268 9.16 8.39 0.89
CA GLU A 268 9.60 7.06 0.47
C GLU A 268 8.42 6.21 -0.04
N ILE A 269 7.31 6.15 0.71
CA ILE A 269 6.09 5.42 0.30
C ILE A 269 5.57 5.94 -1.04
N LYS A 270 5.53 7.27 -1.20
CA LYS A 270 5.08 7.93 -2.43
C LYS A 270 5.99 7.62 -3.62
N ALA A 271 7.30 7.49 -3.41
CA ALA A 271 8.25 7.12 -4.46
C ALA A 271 7.99 5.70 -4.96
N VAL A 272 7.83 4.74 -4.03
CA VAL A 272 7.50 3.34 -4.38
C VAL A 272 6.16 3.26 -5.12
N ARG A 273 5.12 3.96 -4.65
CA ARG A 273 3.82 3.98 -5.32
C ARG A 273 3.90 4.47 -6.76
N LYS A 274 4.67 5.53 -7.02
CA LYS A 274 4.88 6.05 -8.39
C LYS A 274 5.58 5.05 -9.30
N GLN A 275 6.48 4.23 -8.76
CA GLN A 275 7.12 3.16 -9.51
C GLN A 275 6.09 2.09 -9.90
N LEU A 276 5.22 1.67 -8.97
CA LEU A 276 4.15 0.70 -9.24
C LEU A 276 3.13 1.19 -10.28
N ASP A 277 2.81 2.49 -10.29
CA ASP A 277 1.91 3.07 -11.30
C ASP A 277 2.44 2.89 -12.75
N GLY A 278 3.75 2.75 -12.95
CA GLY A 278 4.36 2.55 -14.26
C GLY A 278 4.12 1.18 -14.90
N LEU A 279 3.60 0.21 -14.15
CA LEU A 279 3.25 -1.14 -14.62
C LEU A 279 1.84 -1.26 -15.19
N LYS A 280 0.99 -0.26 -14.93
CA LYS A 280 -0.38 -0.27 -15.40
C LYS A 280 -0.32 -0.10 -16.94
N PRO A 281 -0.89 -1.04 -17.72
CA PRO A 281 -0.90 -0.94 -19.18
C PRO A 281 -1.68 0.28 -19.66
#